data_AF-A0A1F9KTV5-F1
#
_entry.id   AF-A0A1F9KTV5-F1
#
_cell.length_a   1.000
_cell.length_b   1.000
_cell.length_c   1.000
_cell.angle_alpha   90.00
_cell.angle_beta   90.00
_cell.angle_gamma   90.00
#
_symmetry.space_group_name_H-M   'P 1'
#
loop_
_entity.id
_entity.type
_entity.pdbx_description
1 polymer ?
#
loop_
_entity_poly.entity_id
_entity_poly.type
_entity_poly.pdbx_seq_one_letter_code
_entity_poly.pdbx_strand_id
1 'polypeptide(L)'
;MDTVSGIIAVGALVVSVFSALAASRSAKASETSASLAKRTLERLATREIISNAFAVVAEASRIADLTKELRPQYRTQFTFAGQPGCSNEQRCLDQLDEKDKKASELSQEATRLTADQARLNEASEKDLTRVLGNLERALSQSRPLREGLERELSDVSAQNAQDRAKRI
;
A
#
# COMPACT_ATOMS: atom_id res chain seq x y z
N MET A 1 -19.78 -36.50 19.24
CA MET A 1 -20.66 -35.34 19.09
C MET A 1 -19.94 -34.15 19.67
N ASP A 2 -19.88 -33.10 18.86
CA ASP A 2 -19.62 -31.69 19.19
C ASP A 2 -18.20 -31.33 19.68
N THR A 3 -17.55 -30.23 19.28
CA THR A 3 -17.70 -29.17 18.25
C THR A 3 -16.41 -28.32 18.36
N VAL A 4 -16.20 -27.35 17.44
CA VAL A 4 -15.40 -26.10 17.62
C VAL A 4 -13.88 -26.26 17.40
N SER A 5 -13.32 -25.89 16.24
CA SER A 5 -12.92 -24.52 15.81
C SER A 5 -11.39 -24.50 15.72
N GLY A 6 -10.73 -24.03 14.68
CA GLY A 6 -11.05 -22.89 13.85
C GLY A 6 -9.96 -21.84 14.08
N ILE A 7 -9.09 -21.70 13.08
CA ILE A 7 -8.52 -20.43 12.60
C ILE A 7 -7.44 -19.76 13.48
N ILE A 8 -6.21 -19.87 12.96
CA ILE A 8 -5.22 -18.80 12.77
C ILE A 8 -4.75 -18.05 14.03
N ALA A 9 -3.61 -18.50 14.56
CA ALA A 9 -2.72 -17.66 15.36
C ALA A 9 -1.98 -16.68 14.43
N VAL A 10 -2.46 -15.43 14.36
CA VAL A 10 -1.72 -14.29 13.80
C VAL A 10 -1.60 -13.23 14.87
N GLY A 11 -0.36 -12.80 15.14
CA GLY A 11 -0.09 -11.47 15.66
C GLY A 11 0.07 -11.33 17.17
N ALA A 12 1.01 -12.06 17.78
CA ALA A 12 1.60 -11.62 19.03
C ALA A 12 2.55 -10.45 18.76
N LEU A 13 2.17 -9.22 19.15
CA LEU A 13 3.04 -8.17 19.69
C LEU A 13 2.20 -6.92 20.06
N VAL A 14 1.43 -7.01 21.15
CA VAL A 14 1.05 -5.83 21.92
C VAL A 14 1.98 -5.82 23.13
N VAL A 15 3.10 -5.10 23.02
CA VAL A 15 4.04 -4.91 24.12
C VAL A 15 3.39 -4.01 25.16
N SER A 16 2.98 -4.67 26.24
CA SER A 16 2.80 -4.17 27.61
C SER A 16 3.50 -2.84 27.95
N VAL A 17 2.73 -1.79 28.23
CA VAL A 17 3.17 -0.65 29.04
C VAL A 17 2.04 -0.21 29.99
N PHE A 18 1.69 -1.06 30.96
CA PHE A 18 0.96 -0.63 32.15
C PHE A 18 1.32 -1.53 33.32
N SER A 19 2.16 -1.04 34.25
CA SER A 19 2.22 -1.45 35.65
C SER A 19 3.25 -0.59 36.40
N ALA A 20 2.78 0.26 37.32
CA ALA A 20 3.46 0.99 38.41
C ALA A 20 3.13 2.51 38.34
N LEU A 21 2.19 3.08 39.10
CA LEU A 21 1.73 2.73 40.45
C LEU A 21 2.87 2.52 41.46
N ALA A 22 3.79 3.49 41.48
CA ALA A 22 4.40 3.95 42.73
C ALA A 22 3.99 5.42 42.94
N ALA A 23 2.81 5.57 43.57
CA ALA A 23 2.24 6.80 44.11
C ALA A 23 3.19 7.42 45.17
N SER A 24 3.22 8.70 45.54
CA SER A 24 2.15 9.69 45.67
C SER A 24 2.67 11.16 45.67
N ARG A 25 4.00 11.38 45.54
CA ARG A 25 4.57 12.64 45.01
C ARG A 25 4.56 12.69 43.47
N SER A 26 4.28 11.52 42.89
CA SER A 26 4.30 11.24 41.47
C SER A 26 3.05 11.70 40.73
N ALA A 27 2.02 12.32 41.33
CA ALA A 27 0.85 12.75 40.56
C ALA A 27 1.19 13.84 39.54
N LYS A 28 1.91 14.90 39.94
CA LYS A 28 2.42 15.91 39.01
C LYS A 28 3.54 15.39 38.11
N ALA A 29 4.42 14.53 38.63
CA ALA A 29 5.50 13.93 37.84
C ALA A 29 4.99 12.86 36.85
N SER A 30 3.88 12.19 37.16
CA SER A 30 3.20 11.20 36.33
C SER A 30 2.21 11.88 35.40
N GLU A 31 1.68 13.06 35.73
CA GLU A 31 0.91 13.90 34.82
C GLU A 31 1.83 14.60 33.79
N THR A 32 3.01 15.07 34.22
CA THR A 32 4.05 15.52 33.28
C THR A 32 4.63 14.34 32.49
N SER A 33 4.88 13.18 33.10
CA SER A 33 5.34 12.00 32.36
C SER A 33 4.26 11.44 31.44
N ALA A 34 2.98 11.44 31.82
CA ALA A 34 1.87 11.00 30.98
C ALA A 34 1.62 11.96 29.83
N SER A 35 1.71 13.28 30.06
CA SER A 35 1.59 14.27 28.98
C SER A 35 2.79 14.24 28.02
N LEU A 36 4.01 14.01 28.52
CA LEU A 36 5.19 13.78 27.68
C LEU A 36 5.09 12.46 26.89
N ALA A 37 4.60 11.39 27.52
CA ALA A 37 4.36 10.11 26.86
C ALA A 37 3.29 10.26 25.77
N LYS A 38 2.18 10.94 26.07
CA LYS A 38 1.11 11.22 25.11
C LYS A 38 1.62 11.99 23.89
N ARG A 39 2.37 13.09 24.10
CA ARG A 39 2.99 13.86 23.00
C ARG A 39 3.96 13.01 22.17
N THR A 40 4.67 12.09 22.81
CA THR A 40 5.58 11.18 22.11
C THR A 40 4.82 10.18 21.25
N LEU A 41 3.73 9.59 21.79
CA LEU A 41 2.85 8.68 21.06
C LEU A 41 2.17 9.36 19.88
N GLU A 42 1.64 10.58 20.06
CA GLU A 42 1.05 11.38 18.98
C GLU A 42 2.07 11.61 17.85
N ARG A 43 3.31 12.00 18.20
CA ARG A 43 4.39 12.19 17.22
C ARG A 43 4.77 10.90 16.48
N LEU A 44 4.76 9.75 17.16
CA LEU A 44 5.02 8.46 16.54
C LEU A 44 3.89 8.08 15.57
N ALA A 45 2.63 8.25 15.96
CA ALA A 45 1.48 7.99 15.12
C ALA A 45 1.48 8.87 13.85
N THR A 46 1.75 10.17 13.98
CA THR A 46 1.89 11.07 12.83
C THR A 46 3.03 10.63 11.90
N ARG A 47 4.18 10.22 12.46
CA ARG A 47 5.31 9.72 11.67
C ARG A 47 4.95 8.44 10.91
N GLU A 48 4.22 7.53 11.55
CA GLU A 48 3.77 6.29 10.93
C GLU A 48 2.79 6.56 9.78
N ILE A 49 1.82 7.45 9.98
CA ILE A 49 0.89 7.92 8.94
C ILE A 49 1.67 8.49 7.74
N ILE A 50 2.62 9.39 7.98
CA ILE A 50 3.43 9.98 6.92
C ILE A 50 4.23 8.90 6.18
N SER A 51 4.87 7.98 6.92
CA SER A 51 5.62 6.88 6.33
C SER A 51 4.74 5.99 5.45
N ASN A 52 3.55 5.63 5.92
CA ASN A 52 2.62 4.79 5.18
C ASN A 52 2.06 5.50 3.95
N ALA A 53 1.81 6.82 4.03
CA ALA A 53 1.39 7.60 2.87
C ALA A 53 2.48 7.64 1.79
N PHE A 54 3.74 7.87 2.17
CA PHE A 54 4.86 7.77 1.23
C PHE A 54 5.00 6.38 0.63
N ALA A 55 4.77 5.32 1.42
CA ALA A 55 4.76 3.97 0.90
C ALA A 55 3.65 3.75 -0.14
N VAL A 56 2.43 4.26 0.08
CA VAL A 56 1.34 4.19 -0.92
C VAL A 56 1.71 4.93 -2.19
N VAL A 57 2.24 6.15 -2.08
CA VAL A 57 2.67 6.95 -3.23
C VAL A 57 3.76 6.23 -4.01
N ALA A 58 4.76 5.65 -3.33
CA ALA A 58 5.82 4.90 -3.96
C ALA A 58 5.31 3.64 -4.68
N GLU A 59 4.40 2.88 -4.05
CA GLU A 59 3.79 1.72 -4.70
C GLU A 59 2.97 2.12 -5.94
N ALA A 60 2.23 3.23 -5.88
CA ALA A 60 1.49 3.74 -7.02
C ALA A 60 2.42 4.17 -8.17
N SER A 61 3.55 4.83 -7.88
CA SER A 61 4.56 5.16 -8.90
C SER A 61 5.15 3.91 -9.55
N ARG A 62 5.46 2.87 -8.76
CA ARG A 62 5.94 1.58 -9.30
C ARG A 62 4.92 0.93 -10.23
N ILE A 63 3.64 0.95 -9.86
CA ILE A 63 2.56 0.46 -10.73
C ILE A 63 2.54 1.24 -12.05
N ALA A 64 2.63 2.57 -12.00
CA ALA A 64 2.62 3.41 -13.18
C ALA A 64 3.84 3.16 -14.11
N ASP A 65 4.98 2.81 -13.55
CA ASP A 65 6.16 2.47 -14.35
C ASP A 65 6.02 1.07 -14.98
N LEU A 66 5.48 0.09 -14.25
CA LEU A 66 5.19 -1.24 -14.78
C LEU A 66 4.14 -1.21 -15.89
N THR A 67 3.08 -0.40 -15.78
CA THR A 67 2.06 -0.28 -16.84
C THR A 67 2.65 0.35 -18.11
N LYS A 68 3.55 1.33 -17.98
CA LYS A 68 4.29 1.91 -19.12
C LYS A 68 5.19 0.89 -19.79
N GLU A 69 5.85 0.03 -19.02
CA GLU A 69 6.74 -1.01 -19.55
C GLU A 69 5.96 -2.15 -20.20
N LEU A 70 4.82 -2.55 -19.63
CA LEU A 70 4.01 -3.67 -20.12
C LEU A 70 3.26 -3.34 -21.42
N ARG A 71 2.87 -2.08 -21.62
CA ARG A 71 2.17 -1.61 -22.84
C ARG A 71 2.89 -1.97 -24.15
N PRO A 72 4.18 -1.63 -24.37
CA PRO A 72 4.89 -2.02 -25.58
C PRO A 72 5.12 -3.54 -25.67
N GLN A 73 5.18 -4.26 -24.54
CA GLN A 73 5.32 -5.72 -24.53
C GLN A 73 4.07 -6.41 -25.09
N TYR A 74 2.86 -5.96 -24.71
CA TYR A 74 1.64 -6.48 -25.34
C TYR A 74 1.58 -6.18 -26.83
N ARG A 75 1.85 -4.93 -27.23
CA ARG A 75 1.86 -4.57 -28.66
C ARG A 75 2.79 -5.48 -29.47
N THR A 76 3.97 -5.77 -28.92
CA THR A 76 4.93 -6.69 -29.51
C THR A 76 4.37 -8.11 -29.59
N GLN A 77 3.75 -8.60 -28.51
CA GLN A 77 3.14 -9.93 -28.46
C GLN A 77 2.05 -10.10 -29.53
N PHE A 78 1.14 -9.15 -29.66
CA PHE A 78 0.08 -9.21 -30.67
C PHE A 78 0.60 -9.01 -32.10
N THR A 79 1.69 -8.26 -32.28
CA THR A 79 2.41 -8.19 -33.54
C THR A 79 3.02 -9.54 -33.91
N PHE A 80 3.61 -10.26 -32.95
CA PHE A 80 4.10 -11.62 -33.17
C PHE A 80 2.98 -12.64 -33.42
N ALA A 81 1.81 -12.45 -32.82
CA ALA A 81 0.63 -13.26 -33.11
C ALA A 81 0.00 -12.96 -34.50
N GLY A 82 0.46 -11.91 -35.20
CA GLY A 82 -0.13 -11.49 -36.47
C GLY A 82 -1.53 -10.87 -36.31
N GLN A 83 -1.87 -10.41 -35.11
CA GLN A 83 -3.18 -9.84 -34.77
C GLN A 83 -3.07 -8.43 -34.13
N PRO A 84 -2.31 -7.49 -34.72
CA PRO A 84 -2.20 -6.14 -34.17
C PRO A 84 -3.55 -5.40 -34.26
N GLY A 85 -3.87 -4.62 -33.25
CA GLY A 85 -5.09 -3.83 -33.14
C GLY A 85 -6.36 -4.65 -32.88
N CYS A 86 -6.24 -5.93 -32.50
CA CYS A 86 -7.41 -6.74 -32.22
C CYS A 86 -8.12 -6.34 -30.91
N SER A 87 -9.38 -6.73 -30.74
CA SER A 87 -10.16 -6.43 -29.55
C SER A 87 -9.54 -6.99 -28.26
N ASN A 88 -8.79 -8.08 -28.36
CA ASN A 88 -8.05 -8.65 -27.22
C ASN A 88 -6.85 -7.79 -26.82
N GLU A 89 -6.10 -7.24 -27.80
CA GLU A 89 -5.02 -6.29 -27.52
C GLU A 89 -5.57 -5.06 -26.81
N GLN A 90 -6.64 -4.47 -27.35
CA GLN A 90 -7.27 -3.31 -26.73
C GLN A 90 -7.74 -3.61 -25.31
N ARG A 91 -8.36 -4.78 -25.07
CA ARG A 91 -8.77 -5.19 -23.72
C ARG A 91 -7.59 -5.25 -22.75
N CYS A 92 -6.44 -5.80 -23.15
CA CYS A 92 -5.24 -5.82 -22.32
C CYS A 92 -4.74 -4.41 -22.00
N LEU A 93 -4.76 -3.51 -23.00
CA LEU A 93 -4.36 -2.11 -22.80
C LEU A 93 -5.32 -1.36 -21.88
N ASP A 94 -6.63 -1.55 -22.04
CA ASP A 94 -7.66 -0.94 -21.19
C ASP A 94 -7.50 -1.41 -19.73
N GLN A 95 -7.18 -2.69 -19.52
CA GLN A 95 -6.88 -3.22 -18.18
C GLN A 95 -5.63 -2.58 -17.55
N LEU A 96 -4.61 -2.21 -18.34
CA LEU A 96 -3.47 -1.45 -17.83
C LEU A 96 -3.89 -0.04 -17.42
N ASP A 97 -4.72 0.62 -18.23
CA ASP A 97 -5.24 1.95 -17.94
C ASP A 97 -6.11 1.96 -16.66
N GLU A 98 -6.93 0.93 -16.45
CA GLU A 98 -7.70 0.75 -15.21
C GLU A 98 -6.79 0.56 -13.98
N LYS A 99 -5.75 -0.28 -14.09
CA LYS A 99 -4.78 -0.51 -13.00
C LYS A 99 -4.00 0.77 -12.67
N ASP A 100 -3.56 1.52 -13.68
CA ASP A 100 -2.86 2.80 -13.53
C ASP A 100 -3.76 3.85 -12.87
N LYS A 101 -5.01 3.97 -13.33
CA LYS A 101 -6.00 4.87 -12.75
C LYS A 101 -6.24 4.55 -11.28
N LYS A 102 -6.43 3.28 -10.93
CA LYS A 102 -6.62 2.85 -9.54
C LYS A 102 -5.40 3.18 -8.67
N ALA A 103 -4.19 2.97 -9.16
CA ALA A 103 -2.97 3.36 -8.45
C ALA A 103 -2.89 4.88 -8.24
N SER A 104 -3.24 5.67 -9.26
CA SER A 104 -3.31 7.14 -9.16
C SER A 104 -4.34 7.60 -8.12
N GLU A 105 -5.52 6.99 -8.06
CA GLU A 105 -6.55 7.28 -7.05
C GLU A 105 -6.03 7.02 -5.62
N LEU A 106 -5.37 5.88 -5.39
CA LEU A 106 -4.77 5.54 -4.08
C LEU A 106 -3.67 6.54 -3.68
N SER A 107 -2.83 6.94 -4.63
CA SER A 107 -1.77 7.93 -4.40
C SER A 107 -2.33 9.32 -4.06
N GLN A 108 -3.36 9.74 -4.80
CA GLN A 108 -4.04 11.01 -4.54
C GLN A 108 -4.73 11.01 -3.17
N GLU A 109 -5.38 9.90 -2.79
CA GLU A 109 -5.96 9.75 -1.47
C GLU A 109 -4.90 9.82 -0.37
N ALA A 110 -3.80 9.06 -0.49
CA ALA A 110 -2.70 9.10 0.47
C ALA A 110 -2.11 10.52 0.60
N THR A 111 -1.89 11.20 -0.52
CA THR A 111 -1.39 12.57 -0.54
C THR A 111 -2.35 13.53 0.15
N ARG A 112 -3.67 13.41 -0.10
CA ARG A 112 -4.70 14.24 0.56
C ARG A 112 -4.75 14.01 2.07
N LEU A 113 -4.63 12.76 2.51
CA LEU A 113 -4.63 12.41 3.93
C LEU A 113 -3.42 12.98 4.69
N THR A 114 -2.31 13.24 4.01
CA THR A 114 -1.10 13.79 4.62
C THR A 114 -0.73 15.20 4.19
N ALA A 115 -1.58 15.87 3.40
CA ALA A 115 -1.29 17.19 2.84
C ALA A 115 -1.09 18.28 3.92
N ASP A 116 -1.70 18.09 5.09
CA ASP A 116 -1.60 19.03 6.20
C ASP A 116 -1.07 18.32 7.46
N GLN A 117 0.25 18.34 7.60
CA GLN A 117 0.95 17.77 8.75
C GLN A 117 0.58 18.49 10.06
N ALA A 118 0.26 19.79 10.02
CA ALA A 118 -0.17 20.52 11.21
C ALA A 118 -1.50 19.98 11.72
N ARG A 119 -2.46 19.74 10.82
CA ARG A 119 -3.73 19.07 11.17
C ARG A 119 -3.54 17.66 11.71
N LEU A 120 -2.56 16.91 11.21
CA LEU A 120 -2.26 15.58 11.78
C LEU A 120 -1.72 15.67 13.21
N ASN A 121 -0.93 16.70 13.54
CA ASN A 121 -0.43 16.88 14.91
C ASN A 121 -1.54 17.32 15.90
N GLU A 122 -2.61 17.93 15.40
CA GLU A 122 -3.76 18.39 16.20
C GLU A 122 -4.93 17.40 16.18
N ALA A 123 -4.84 16.34 15.39
CA ALA A 123 -5.90 15.35 15.22
C ALA A 123 -6.12 14.49 16.47
N SER A 124 -7.35 14.04 16.67
CA SER A 124 -7.66 13.11 17.76
C SER A 124 -7.03 11.73 17.49
N GLU A 125 -6.75 10.97 18.54
CA GLU A 125 -6.25 9.59 18.43
C GLU A 125 -7.13 8.71 17.54
N LYS A 126 -8.46 8.91 17.62
CA LYS A 126 -9.44 8.22 16.77
C LYS A 126 -9.28 8.57 15.29
N ASP A 127 -9.02 9.84 14.99
CA ASP A 127 -8.80 10.29 13.61
C ASP A 127 -7.47 9.78 13.07
N LEU A 128 -6.40 9.81 13.88
CA LEU A 128 -5.10 9.24 13.53
C LEU A 128 -5.22 7.74 13.22
N THR A 129 -5.91 6.99 14.07
CA THR A 129 -6.15 5.55 13.86
C THR A 129 -6.94 5.30 12.57
N ARG A 130 -7.95 6.13 12.28
CA ARG A 130 -8.75 6.02 11.05
C ARG A 130 -7.90 6.29 9.81
N VAL A 131 -7.08 7.34 9.83
CA VAL A 131 -6.17 7.68 8.72
C VAL A 131 -5.17 6.56 8.48
N LEU A 132 -4.56 6.04 9.56
CA LEU A 132 -3.63 4.92 9.48
C LEU A 132 -4.27 3.68 8.84
N GLY A 133 -5.46 3.29 9.30
CA GLY A 133 -6.18 2.14 8.73
C GLY A 133 -6.58 2.32 7.26
N ASN A 134 -6.85 3.55 6.82
CA ASN A 134 -7.08 3.84 5.40
C ASN A 134 -5.80 3.67 4.56
N LEU A 135 -4.65 4.13 5.07
CA LEU A 135 -3.37 3.96 4.40
C LEU A 135 -2.93 2.50 4.33
N GLU A 136 -3.13 1.74 5.41
CA GLU A 136 -2.88 0.30 5.42
C GLU A 136 -3.78 -0.43 4.42
N ARG A 137 -5.05 -0.04 4.33
CA ARG A 137 -5.96 -0.56 3.31
C ARG A 137 -5.44 -0.24 1.90
N ALA A 138 -5.01 1.00 1.65
CA ALA A 138 -4.44 1.38 0.36
C ALA A 138 -3.20 0.55 0.00
N LEU A 139 -2.29 0.31 0.96
CA LEU A 139 -1.13 -0.58 0.78
C LEU A 139 -1.53 -2.02 0.49
N SER A 140 -2.53 -2.53 1.21
CA SER A 140 -3.04 -3.89 1.00
C SER A 140 -3.67 -4.08 -0.39
N GLN A 141 -4.14 -3.00 -1.02
CA GLN A 141 -4.68 -3.00 -2.37
C GLN A 141 -3.61 -2.76 -3.45
N SER A 142 -2.62 -1.90 -3.21
CA SER A 142 -1.59 -1.57 -4.20
C SER A 142 -0.56 -2.69 -4.38
N ARG A 143 -0.15 -3.38 -3.30
CA ARG A 143 0.87 -4.44 -3.38
C ARG A 143 0.47 -5.60 -4.30
N PRO A 144 -0.74 -6.19 -4.20
CA PRO A 144 -1.14 -7.26 -5.11
C PRO A 144 -1.27 -6.80 -6.56
N LEU A 145 -1.64 -5.52 -6.80
CA LEU A 145 -1.68 -4.95 -8.14
C LEU A 145 -0.27 -4.88 -8.74
N ARG A 146 0.71 -4.37 -7.98
CA ARG A 146 2.12 -4.34 -8.39
C ARG A 146 2.63 -5.75 -8.69
N GLU A 147 2.46 -6.68 -7.74
CA GLU A 147 2.92 -8.06 -7.90
C GLU A 147 2.26 -8.79 -9.08
N GLY A 148 1.01 -8.47 -9.38
CA GLY A 148 0.31 -8.98 -10.55
C GLY A 148 0.94 -8.45 -11.84
N LEU A 149 1.22 -7.15 -11.91
CA LEU A 149 1.87 -6.52 -13.06
C LEU A 149 3.31 -7.01 -13.27
N GLU A 150 4.08 -7.23 -12.20
CA GLU A 150 5.44 -7.77 -12.29
C GLU A 150 5.44 -9.19 -12.87
N ARG A 151 4.51 -10.04 -12.43
CA ARG A 151 4.32 -11.38 -12.99
C ARG A 151 3.92 -11.32 -14.45
N GLU A 152 2.94 -10.49 -14.77
CA GLU A 152 2.44 -10.30 -16.13
C GLU A 152 3.54 -9.78 -17.08
N LEU A 153 4.35 -8.84 -16.63
CA LEU A 153 5.50 -8.33 -17.38
C LEU A 153 6.57 -9.41 -17.60
N SER A 154 6.89 -10.20 -16.58
CA SER A 154 7.81 -11.32 -16.69
C SER A 154 7.33 -12.33 -17.74
N ASP A 155 6.05 -12.71 -17.67
CA ASP A 155 5.45 -13.71 -18.56
C ASP A 155 5.41 -13.22 -20.02
N VAL A 156 4.91 -12.00 -20.26
CA VAL A 156 4.82 -11.44 -21.61
C VAL A 156 6.21 -11.20 -22.21
N SER A 157 7.16 -10.71 -21.41
CA SER A 157 8.53 -10.49 -21.87
C SER A 157 9.23 -11.81 -22.22
N ALA A 158 9.03 -12.86 -21.42
CA ALA A 158 9.55 -14.19 -21.71
C ALA A 158 8.95 -14.76 -23.01
N GLN A 159 7.63 -14.62 -23.21
CA GLN A 159 6.96 -15.05 -24.43
C GLN A 159 7.49 -14.30 -25.66
N ASN A 160 7.63 -12.98 -25.56
CA ASN A 160 8.18 -12.14 -26.63
C ASN A 160 9.62 -12.52 -26.98
N ALA A 161 10.45 -12.85 -25.98
CA ALA A 161 11.81 -13.31 -26.20
C ALA A 161 11.85 -14.66 -26.95
N GLN A 162 10.97 -15.59 -26.59
CA GLN A 162 10.86 -16.88 -27.28
C GLN A 162 10.39 -16.72 -28.73
N ASP A 163 9.38 -15.88 -28.97
CA ASP A 163 8.85 -15.68 -30.32
C ASP A 163 9.82 -14.91 -31.22
N ARG A 164 10.63 -14.02 -30.65
CA ARG A 164 11.77 -13.42 -31.35
C ARG A 164 12.81 -14.45 -31.74
N ALA A 165 13.17 -15.37 -30.83
CA ALA A 165 14.16 -16.41 -31.09
C ALA A 165 13.74 -17.39 -32.19
N LYS A 166 12.44 -17.69 -32.33
CA LYS A 166 11.91 -18.57 -33.40
C LYS A 166 11.94 -17.95 -34.80
N ARG A 167 12.15 -16.63 -34.91
CA ARG A 167 12.09 -15.87 -36.17
C ARG A 167 13.47 -15.46 -36.70
N ILE A 168 14.52 -15.71 -35.94
CA ILE A 168 15.94 -15.56 -36.34
C ILE A 168 16.42 -16.91 -36.85
#